data_AF-A0A0A2BQD3-F1
#
_entry.id   AF-A0A0A2BQD3-F1
#
_cell.length_a   1.000
_cell.length_b   1.000
_cell.length_c   1.000
_cell.angle_alpha   90.00
_cell.angle_beta   90.00
_cell.angle_gamma   90.00
#
_symmetry.space_group_name_H-M   'P 1'
#
loop_
_entity.id
_entity.type
_entity.pdbx_description
1 polymer ?
#
loop_
_entity_poly.entity_id
_entity_poly.type
_entity_poly.pdbx_seq_one_letter_code
_entity_poly.pdbx_strand_id
1 'polypeptide(L)'
;MDPHSHVGIDVGFSFIKTYLFHSEVECDQKDYVFSPPQSPGAFTIFLSEIIESIDENSLRGFVTVAIPGILDDCDKKVISCALWPGWIDVPLAKWLEARLHRTISLIAKPSFSLIEDASIFYSHN
;
A
#
# COMPACT_ATOMS: atom_id res chain seq x y z
N MET A 1 -17.10 11.04 -9.59
CA MET A 1 -15.82 10.38 -9.25
C MET A 1 -15.17 9.98 -10.55
N ASP A 2 -13.89 10.26 -10.73
CA ASP A 2 -13.14 9.70 -11.85
C ASP A 2 -12.80 8.24 -11.52
N PRO A 3 -13.30 7.26 -12.30
CA PRO A 3 -13.07 5.85 -12.05
C PRO A 3 -11.59 5.44 -12.11
N HIS A 4 -10.69 6.31 -12.58
CA HIS A 4 -9.26 6.02 -12.72
C HIS A 4 -8.39 6.66 -11.62
N SER A 5 -9.01 7.33 -10.64
CA SER A 5 -8.28 7.91 -9.51
C SER A 5 -7.99 6.82 -8.46
N HIS A 6 -6.71 6.71 -8.08
CA HIS A 6 -6.22 5.67 -7.18
C HIS A 6 -5.08 6.18 -6.29
N VAL A 7 -4.74 5.40 -5.28
CA VAL A 7 -3.70 5.70 -4.30
C VAL A 7 -2.57 4.67 -4.45
N GLY A 8 -1.33 5.14 -4.58
CA GLY A 8 -0.13 4.29 -4.47
C GLY A 8 0.52 4.47 -3.11
N ILE A 9 0.96 3.39 -2.49
CA ILE A 9 1.71 3.40 -1.23
C ILE A 9 3.00 2.62 -1.41
N ASP A 10 4.13 3.27 -1.22
CA ASP A 10 5.44 2.64 -1.15
C ASP A 10 5.87 2.48 0.32
N VAL A 11 6.05 1.21 0.73
CA VAL A 11 6.43 0.84 2.09
C VAL A 11 7.94 0.66 2.20
N GLY A 12 8.56 1.53 3.01
CA GLY A 12 9.96 1.48 3.40
C GLY A 12 10.20 1.02 4.83
N PHE A 13 11.47 0.89 5.20
CA PHE A 13 11.87 0.50 6.56
C PHE A 13 11.71 1.66 7.56
N SER A 14 11.97 2.87 7.08
CA SER A 14 11.94 4.12 7.84
C SER A 14 11.17 5.22 7.10
N PHE A 15 10.36 4.83 6.13
CA PHE A 15 9.50 5.76 5.40
C PHE A 15 8.22 5.07 4.93
N ILE A 16 7.21 5.90 4.70
CA ILE A 16 6.08 5.60 3.83
C ILE A 16 6.00 6.72 2.81
N LYS A 17 5.82 6.37 1.54
CA LYS A 17 5.63 7.34 0.49
C LYS A 17 4.28 7.09 -0.18
N THR A 18 3.49 8.13 -0.31
CA THR A 18 2.12 8.04 -0.82
C THR A 18 1.99 8.85 -2.08
N TYR A 19 1.19 8.33 -3.01
CA TYR A 19 0.94 8.92 -4.31
C TYR A 19 -0.56 9.01 -4.52
N LEU A 20 -1.03 10.15 -5.00
CA LEU A 20 -2.41 10.32 -5.47
C LEU A 20 -2.38 10.46 -6.97
N PHE A 21 -3.16 9.61 -7.64
CA PHE A 21 -3.27 9.61 -9.08
C PHE A 21 -4.67 10.05 -9.53
N HIS A 22 -4.72 10.69 -10.69
CA HIS A 22 -5.93 10.92 -11.46
C HIS A 22 -5.68 10.35 -12.86
N SER A 23 -6.31 9.22 -13.17
CA SER A 23 -5.86 8.39 -14.30
C SER A 23 -4.40 7.95 -14.12
N GLU A 24 -3.62 7.90 -15.20
CA GLU A 24 -2.19 7.55 -15.20
C GLU A 24 -1.27 8.73 -14.84
N VAL A 25 -1.82 9.80 -14.26
CA VAL A 25 -1.07 11.01 -13.92
C VAL A 25 -0.95 11.13 -12.40
N GLU A 26 0.29 11.14 -11.92
CA GLU A 26 0.62 11.51 -10.55
C GLU A 26 0.24 12.97 -10.30
N CYS A 27 -0.66 13.18 -9.35
CA CYS A 27 -1.20 14.49 -9.02
C CYS A 27 -0.63 15.05 -7.73
N ASP A 28 -0.30 14.18 -6.77
CA ASP A 28 0.27 14.57 -5.49
C ASP A 28 1.15 13.45 -4.92
N GLN A 29 2.16 13.85 -4.15
CA GLN A 29 3.13 12.97 -3.53
C GLN A 29 3.42 13.46 -2.11
N LYS A 30 3.44 12.54 -1.15
CA LYS A 30 3.81 12.86 0.23
C LYS A 30 4.73 11.80 0.81
N ASP A 31 5.80 12.28 1.43
CA ASP A 31 6.79 11.45 2.09
C ASP A 31 6.62 11.56 3.60
N TYR A 32 6.60 10.41 4.27
CA TYR A 32 6.56 10.32 5.71
C TYR A 32 7.82 9.62 6.21
N VAL A 33 8.56 10.28 7.10
CA VAL A 33 9.81 9.75 7.67
C VAL A 33 9.56 9.20 9.07
N PHE A 34 9.15 7.94 9.15
CA PHE A 34 9.04 7.20 10.40
C PHE A 34 9.18 5.70 10.12
N SER A 35 9.53 4.91 11.15
CA SER A 35 9.54 3.44 11.01
C SER A 35 8.14 2.89 11.27
N PRO A 36 7.48 2.25 10.29
CA PRO A 36 6.14 1.72 10.48
C PRO A 36 6.15 0.58 11.52
N PRO A 37 5.03 0.34 12.21
CA PRO A 37 4.91 -0.81 13.10
C PRO A 37 5.16 -2.11 12.32
N GLN A 38 6.01 -2.98 12.85
CA GLN A 38 6.37 -4.23 12.15
C GLN A 38 5.38 -5.36 12.39
N SER A 39 4.47 -5.26 13.37
CA SER A 39 3.48 -6.29 13.59
C SER A 39 2.34 -6.16 12.57
N PRO A 40 1.87 -7.25 11.93
CA PRO A 40 0.87 -7.18 10.87
C PRO A 40 -0.41 -6.41 11.25
N GLY A 41 -0.93 -6.64 12.46
CA GLY A 41 -2.13 -5.96 12.94
C GLY A 41 -1.94 -4.46 13.16
N ALA A 42 -0.83 -4.05 13.80
CA ALA A 42 -0.57 -2.62 14.02
C ALA A 42 -0.24 -1.90 12.71
N PHE A 43 0.48 -2.57 11.81
CA PHE A 43 0.76 -2.05 10.46
C PHE A 43 -0.52 -1.80 9.67
N THR A 44 -1.51 -2.70 9.76
CA THR A 44 -2.79 -2.54 9.08
C THR A 44 -3.54 -1.31 9.58
N ILE A 45 -3.62 -1.11 10.90
CA ILE A 45 -4.24 0.07 11.51
C ILE A 45 -3.52 1.33 11.01
N PHE A 46 -2.20 1.32 11.13
CA PHE A 46 -1.33 2.40 10.73
C PHE A 46 -1.52 2.80 9.26
N LEU A 47 -1.50 1.84 8.33
CA LEU A 47 -1.73 2.11 6.91
C LEU A 47 -3.14 2.63 6.64
N SER A 48 -4.15 2.12 7.35
CA SER A 48 -5.53 2.59 7.18
C SER A 48 -5.63 4.09 7.48
N GLU A 49 -5.02 4.52 8.59
CA GLU A 49 -5.01 5.93 9.02
C GLU A 49 -4.26 6.82 8.01
N ILE A 50 -3.14 6.35 7.47
CA ILE A 50 -2.42 7.09 6.41
C ILE A 50 -3.29 7.24 5.16
N ILE A 51 -3.90 6.15 4.69
CA ILE A 51 -4.73 6.15 3.48
C ILE A 51 -5.96 7.06 3.63
N GLU A 52 -6.59 7.05 4.80
CA GLU A 52 -7.70 7.96 5.12
C GLU A 52 -7.23 9.42 5.16
N SER A 53 -6.04 9.70 5.72
CA SER A 53 -5.52 11.07 5.81
C SER A 53 -5.20 11.74 4.47
N ILE A 54 -4.93 10.95 3.43
CA ILE A 54 -4.60 11.46 2.08
C ILE A 54 -5.83 11.48 1.15
N ASP A 55 -6.89 10.75 1.50
CA ASP A 55 -8.11 10.63 0.70
C ASP A 55 -9.33 10.60 1.64
N GLU A 56 -9.51 11.69 2.41
CA GLU A 56 -10.48 11.79 3.53
C GLU A 56 -11.92 11.45 3.14
N ASN A 57 -12.29 11.71 1.88
CA ASN A 57 -13.64 11.45 1.36
C ASN A 57 -13.75 10.12 0.62
N SER A 58 -12.71 9.28 0.65
CA SER A 58 -12.61 8.00 -0.07
C SER A 58 -13.05 8.11 -1.52
N LEU A 59 -12.63 9.20 -2.19
CA LEU A 59 -13.08 9.49 -3.55
C LEU A 59 -12.45 8.56 -4.58
N ARG A 60 -11.38 7.86 -4.20
CA ARG A 60 -10.60 6.97 -5.05
C ARG A 60 -10.90 5.52 -4.67
N GLY A 61 -11.49 4.75 -5.58
CA GLY A 61 -11.96 3.39 -5.25
C GLY A 61 -10.85 2.37 -4.99
N PHE A 62 -9.62 2.63 -5.45
CA PHE A 62 -8.52 1.67 -5.49
C PHE A 62 -7.27 2.15 -4.76
N VAL A 63 -6.60 1.23 -4.07
CA VAL A 63 -5.31 1.45 -3.40
C VAL A 63 -4.34 0.33 -3.75
N THR A 64 -3.14 0.70 -4.14
CA THR A 64 -2.04 -0.21 -4.42
C THR A 64 -0.97 -0.05 -3.35
N VAL A 65 -0.54 -1.14 -2.73
CA VAL A 65 0.48 -1.12 -1.67
C VAL A 65 1.69 -1.95 -2.09
N ALA A 66 2.80 -1.28 -2.37
CA ALA A 66 4.07 -1.95 -2.65
C ALA A 66 4.77 -2.28 -1.33
N ILE A 67 4.92 -3.57 -1.05
CA ILE A 67 5.39 -4.09 0.23
C ILE A 67 6.42 -5.21 0.03
N PRO A 68 7.47 -5.30 0.87
CA PRO A 68 8.42 -6.40 0.76
C PRO A 68 7.83 -7.74 1.17
N GLY A 69 8.19 -8.76 0.41
CA GLY A 69 7.80 -10.13 0.70
C GLY A 69 7.38 -10.90 -0.55
N ILE A 70 6.95 -12.13 -0.33
CA ILE A 70 6.36 -13.00 -1.32
C ILE A 70 4.85 -12.87 -1.18
N LEU A 71 4.16 -12.55 -2.28
CA LEU A 71 2.71 -12.45 -2.33
C LEU A 71 2.08 -13.76 -2.81
N ASP A 72 0.78 -13.93 -2.61
CA ASP A 72 0.00 -14.96 -3.27
C ASP A 72 -0.33 -14.56 -4.72
N ASP A 73 -0.77 -15.54 -5.52
CA ASP A 73 -1.08 -15.36 -6.95
C ASP A 73 -2.21 -14.34 -7.23
N CYS A 74 -2.91 -13.91 -6.18
CA CYS A 74 -4.00 -12.95 -6.23
C CYS A 74 -3.60 -11.55 -5.75
N ASP A 75 -2.34 -11.35 -5.33
CA ASP A 75 -1.84 -10.08 -4.78
C ASP A 75 -2.67 -9.56 -3.58
N LYS A 76 -3.16 -10.48 -2.73
CA LYS A 76 -3.98 -10.14 -1.55
C LYS A 76 -3.32 -10.49 -0.22
N LYS A 77 -2.37 -11.43 -0.23
CA LYS A 77 -1.76 -11.98 0.97
C LYS A 77 -0.24 -11.93 0.87
N VAL A 78 0.41 -11.48 1.93
CA VAL A 78 1.85 -11.66 2.10
C VAL A 78 2.08 -13.07 2.66
N ILE A 79 2.52 -13.98 1.79
CA ILE A 79 2.86 -15.36 2.16
C ILE A 79 4.01 -15.36 3.17
N SER A 80 5.04 -14.56 2.92
CA SER A 80 6.14 -14.37 3.86
C SER A 80 6.87 -13.05 3.65
N CYS A 81 7.38 -12.46 4.73
CA CYS A 81 8.34 -11.36 4.67
C CYS A 81 9.48 -11.63 5.65
N ALA A 82 10.66 -12.00 5.14
CA ALA A 82 11.82 -12.32 5.97
C ALA A 82 12.34 -11.11 6.77
N LEU A 83 12.04 -9.89 6.30
CA LEU A 83 12.52 -8.66 6.91
C LEU A 83 11.63 -8.20 8.08
N TRP A 84 10.41 -8.71 8.22
CA TRP A 84 9.49 -8.40 9.32
C TRP A 84 9.02 -9.67 10.04
N PRO A 85 9.34 -9.85 11.33
CA PRO A 85 8.88 -11.00 12.10
C PRO A 85 7.35 -11.12 12.14
N GLY A 86 6.84 -12.35 12.08
CA GLY A 86 5.40 -12.63 12.17
C GLY A 86 4.60 -12.36 10.90
N TRP A 87 5.26 -11.95 9.81
CA TRP A 87 4.65 -11.85 8.49
C TRP A 87 4.67 -13.19 7.77
N ILE A 88 3.76 -14.07 8.16
CA ILE A 88 3.54 -15.39 7.55
C ILE A 88 2.03 -15.53 7.30
N ASP A 89 1.65 -15.77 6.05
CA ASP A 89 0.26 -15.89 5.62
C ASP A 89 -0.65 -14.73 6.06
N VAL A 90 -0.14 -13.49 5.96
CA VAL A 90 -0.87 -12.28 6.37
C VAL A 90 -1.79 -11.80 5.25
N PRO A 91 -3.13 -11.83 5.43
CA PRO A 91 -4.08 -11.41 4.40
C PRO A 91 -4.26 -9.88 4.42
N LEU A 92 -3.16 -9.14 4.22
CA LEU A 92 -3.09 -7.69 4.40
C LEU A 92 -4.15 -6.95 3.58
N ALA A 93 -4.33 -7.31 2.30
CA ALA A 93 -5.30 -6.64 1.45
C ALA A 93 -6.72 -6.79 2.02
N LYS A 94 -7.13 -8.01 2.43
CA LYS A 94 -8.45 -8.23 3.01
C LYS A 94 -8.67 -7.45 4.31
N TRP A 95 -7.63 -7.32 5.14
CA TRP A 95 -7.73 -6.54 6.38
C TRP A 95 -7.88 -5.04 6.09
N LEU A 96 -7.17 -4.52 5.09
CA LEU A 96 -7.32 -3.14 4.64
C LEU A 96 -8.67 -2.90 3.96
N GLU A 97 -9.12 -3.80 3.07
CA GLU A 97 -10.43 -3.74 2.40
C GLU A 97 -11.57 -3.68 3.43
N ALA A 98 -11.49 -4.51 4.48
CA ALA A 98 -12.49 -4.54 5.54
C ALA A 98 -12.55 -3.24 6.37
N ARG A 99 -11.44 -2.51 6.49
CA ARG A 99 -11.35 -1.25 7.25
C ARG A 99 -11.68 -0.04 6.41
N LEU A 100 -11.21 -0.01 5.17
CA LEU A 100 -11.27 1.15 4.28
C LEU A 100 -12.47 1.12 3.34
N HIS A 101 -13.12 -0.03 3.17
CA HIS A 101 -14.19 -0.24 2.18
C HIS A 101 -13.76 0.12 0.75
N ARG A 102 -12.51 -0.18 0.41
CA ARG A 102 -11.86 0.10 -0.88
C ARG A 102 -11.18 -1.15 -1.41
N THR A 103 -11.03 -1.26 -2.72
CA THR A 103 -10.27 -2.37 -3.33
C THR A 103 -8.79 -2.16 -3.08
N ILE A 104 -8.11 -3.20 -2.57
CA ILE A 104 -6.68 -3.13 -2.24
C ILE A 104 -5.91 -4.14 -3.09
N SER A 105 -4.85 -3.71 -3.77
CA SER A 105 -3.89 -4.60 -4.44
C SER A 105 -2.51 -4.47 -3.81
N LEU A 106 -1.76 -5.56 -3.75
CA LEU A 106 -0.40 -5.58 -3.24
C LEU A 106 0.59 -5.68 -4.42
N ILE A 107 1.75 -5.04 -4.29
CA ILE A 107 2.87 -5.23 -5.21
C ILE A 107 4.05 -5.76 -4.40
N ALA A 108 4.62 -6.87 -4.86
CA ALA A 108 5.78 -7.47 -4.21
C ALA A 108 7.03 -6.59 -4.43
N LYS A 109 7.78 -6.34 -3.35
CA LYS A 109 9.10 -5.72 -3.43
C LYS A 109 10.19 -6.68 -2.93
N PRO A 110 11.40 -6.63 -3.50
CA PRO A 110 12.52 -7.45 -3.02
C PRO A 110 13.12 -6.94 -1.70
N SER A 111 12.94 -5.66 -1.37
CA SER A 111 13.49 -5.01 -0.17
C SER A 111 12.67 -3.79 0.25
N PHE A 112 12.99 -3.21 1.40
CA PHE A 112 12.44 -1.93 1.89
C PHE A 112 13.01 -0.68 1.20
N SER A 113 13.71 -0.83 0.08
CA SER A 113 14.24 0.29 -0.68
C SER A 113 13.11 1.12 -1.32
N LEU A 114 13.39 2.40 -1.54
CA LEU A 114 12.49 3.33 -2.24
C LEU A 114 12.24 2.86 -3.68
N ILE A 115 10.99 2.98 -4.13
CA ILE A 115 10.64 2.89 -5.54
C ILE A 115 10.80 4.28 -6.16
N GLU A 116 11.71 4.40 -7.12
CA GLU A 116 11.97 5.67 -7.82
C GLU A 116 10.93 5.96 -8.90
N ASP A 117 10.43 4.91 -9.56
CA ASP A 117 9.44 5.03 -10.63
C ASP A 117 8.04 4.67 -10.11
N ALA A 118 7.20 5.70 -9.93
CA ALA A 118 5.82 5.54 -9.50
C ALA A 118 4.95 4.79 -10.53
N SER A 119 5.45 4.55 -11.76
CA SER A 119 4.69 3.89 -12.81
C SER A 119 4.24 2.46 -12.48
N ILE A 120 4.92 1.82 -11.53
CA ILE A 120 4.55 0.49 -11.02
C ILE A 120 3.13 0.45 -10.43
N PHE A 121 2.62 1.60 -9.96
CA PHE A 121 1.30 1.70 -9.35
C PHE A 121 0.17 1.78 -10.39
N TYR A 122 0.50 2.05 -11.66
CA TYR A 122 -0.46 2.06 -12.78
C TYR A 122 -0.75 0.67 -13.35
N SER A 123 0.25 -0.22 -13.37
CA SER A 123 0.21 -1.47 -14.14
C SER A 123 -0.62 -2.59 -13.50
N HIS A 124 -1.20 -2.35 -12.33
CA HIS A 124 -1.91 -3.34 -11.51
C HIS A 124 -3.40 -2.98 -11.26
N ASN A 125 -3.96 -2.04 -12.04
CA ASN A 125 -5.37 -1.61 -12.00
C ASN A 125 -6.23 -2.27 -13.08
#